data_AF-A0A3B8MXJ9-F1
#
_entry.id   AF-A0A3B8MXJ9-F1
#
_cell.length_a   1.000
_cell.length_b   1.000
_cell.length_c   1.000
_cell.angle_alpha   90.00
_cell.angle_beta   90.00
_cell.angle_gamma   90.00
#
_symmetry.space_group_name_H-M   'P 1'
#
loop_
_entity.id
_entity.type
_entity.pdbx_description
1 polymer ?
#
loop_
_entity_poly.entity_id
_entity_poly.type
_entity_poly.pdbx_seq_one_letter_code
_entity_poly.pdbx_strand_id
1 'polypeptide(L)'
;RGRAGRQGDPGESRFYISLEDDLMRLFGSERVKNMMDSLGIDDDQPIEHKILTKQIEQAQKKVEGINFDTRKHVLQYDDVMNKQREIIYAQRRKVLEGENLKESILEMVKSIIERNVEIYTAGSKYPEEWDIKGLLNHLYDMFLEKDSVVIDVDIDRLDKDVLADIIYEEAVRQYEKKEAEIGPEQMREIERIVLLRVVDTKWMDHIDEMDQLRQGIGLRAYGQVDPLIEYKKIAFDMFEDLIQSIQEDTVKFLYHIQINKDNMIQREQVAKPVSTNVDAEEKKQPVVKGKKVGRNDPCPCGSGKKYKKCCGANIKY
;
A
#
# COMPACT_ATOMS: atom_id res chain seq x y z
N ARG A 1 -27.85 26.61 9.33
CA ARG A 1 -27.86 27.35 8.05
C ARG A 1 -28.44 26.53 6.89
N GLY A 2 -27.77 25.53 6.32
CA GLY A 2 -28.23 24.82 5.09
C GLY A 2 -29.43 23.86 5.22
N ARG A 3 -30.18 23.88 6.33
CA ARG A 3 -31.37 23.04 6.56
C ARG A 3 -32.69 23.82 6.52
N ALA A 4 -32.66 25.13 6.76
CA ALA A 4 -33.82 26.00 6.66
C ALA A 4 -33.97 26.56 5.24
N GLY A 5 -35.19 26.91 4.83
CA GLY A 5 -35.48 27.56 3.55
C GLY A 5 -35.13 26.76 2.30
N ARG A 6 -35.39 25.44 2.33
CA ARG A 6 -35.17 24.57 1.18
C ARG A 6 -36.20 24.90 0.08
N GLN A 7 -35.81 24.76 -1.19
CA GLN A 7 -36.69 24.97 -2.35
C GLN A 7 -37.37 26.37 -2.42
N GLY A 8 -36.74 27.39 -1.81
CA GLY A 8 -37.28 28.76 -1.80
C GLY A 8 -38.29 29.03 -0.69
N ASP A 9 -38.54 28.06 0.20
CA ASP A 9 -39.36 28.27 1.39
C ASP A 9 -38.73 29.35 2.28
N PRO A 10 -39.54 30.16 2.99
CA PRO A 10 -39.04 31.04 4.04
C PRO A 10 -38.35 30.24 5.16
N GLY A 11 -37.25 30.75 5.70
CA GLY A 11 -36.58 30.15 6.85
C GLY A 11 -35.46 31.02 7.40
N GLU A 12 -35.23 30.93 8.70
CA GLU A 12 -34.13 31.62 9.38
C GLU A 12 -33.22 30.63 10.10
N SER A 13 -31.98 31.06 10.36
CA SER A 13 -31.08 30.34 11.25
C SER A 13 -30.32 31.33 12.10
N ARG A 14 -30.39 31.14 13.41
CA ARG A 14 -29.66 31.93 14.41
C ARG A 14 -28.63 31.04 15.10
N PHE A 15 -27.47 31.61 15.40
CA PHE A 15 -26.40 30.94 16.13
C PHE A 15 -26.23 31.63 17.47
N TYR A 16 -26.02 30.83 18.51
CA TYR A 16 -25.71 31.27 19.87
C TYR A 16 -24.34 30.72 20.22
N ILE A 17 -23.53 31.52 20.92
CA ILE A 17 -22.18 31.16 21.35
C ILE A 17 -21.95 31.77 22.73
N SER A 18 -21.30 31.01 23.61
CA SER A 18 -20.85 31.50 24.92
C SER A 18 -19.38 31.89 24.85
N LEU A 19 -18.96 32.83 25.70
CA LEU A 19 -17.54 33.12 25.92
C LEU A 19 -16.77 31.93 26.51
N GLU A 20 -17.48 31.02 27.16
CA GLU A 20 -16.89 29.82 27.77
C GLU A 20 -16.71 28.66 26.78
N ASP A 21 -17.25 28.77 25.57
CA ASP A 21 -17.14 27.73 24.54
C ASP A 21 -15.68 27.57 24.09
N ASP A 22 -15.28 26.34 23.72
CA ASP A 22 -13.90 26.02 23.33
C ASP A 22 -13.32 26.94 22.23
N LEU A 23 -14.14 27.35 21.27
CA LEU A 23 -13.73 28.30 20.23
C LEU A 23 -13.32 29.65 20.84
N MET A 24 -14.12 30.16 21.77
CA MET A 24 -13.85 31.42 22.47
C MET A 24 -12.76 31.26 23.52
N ARG A 25 -12.60 30.10 24.12
CA ARG A 25 -11.49 29.81 25.04
C ARG A 25 -10.13 29.78 24.34
N LEU A 26 -10.07 29.20 23.14
CA LEU A 26 -8.84 29.03 22.38
C LEU A 26 -8.46 30.28 21.57
N PHE A 27 -9.45 31.08 21.13
CA PHE A 27 -9.23 32.20 20.21
C PHE A 27 -9.88 33.51 20.64
N GLY A 28 -10.74 33.49 21.66
CA GLY A 28 -11.23 34.70 22.32
C GLY A 28 -10.08 35.33 23.05
N SER A 29 -9.46 36.32 22.41
CA SER A 29 -8.38 37.08 23.02
C SER A 29 -8.84 37.68 24.35
N GLU A 30 -7.92 37.82 25.30
CA GLU A 30 -8.11 38.56 26.56
C GLU A 30 -8.73 39.95 26.32
N ARG A 31 -8.48 40.55 25.15
CA ARG A 31 -9.10 41.79 24.69
C ARG A 31 -10.62 41.73 24.53
N VAL A 32 -11.19 40.60 24.11
CA VAL A 32 -12.66 40.45 23.97
C VAL A 32 -13.30 40.41 25.36
N LYS A 33 -12.70 39.67 26.29
CA LYS A 33 -13.13 39.60 27.68
C LYS A 33 -13.04 40.97 28.36
N ASN A 34 -11.87 41.62 28.26
CA ASN A 34 -11.64 42.96 28.82
C ASN A 34 -12.56 44.03 28.21
N MET A 35 -12.93 43.91 26.94
CA MET A 35 -13.86 44.83 26.28
C MET A 35 -15.28 44.65 26.83
N MET A 36 -15.73 43.41 27.08
CA MET A 36 -17.02 43.13 27.71
C MET A 36 -17.06 43.63 29.16
N ASP A 37 -16.01 43.37 29.94
CA ASP A 37 -15.87 43.86 31.31
C ASP A 37 -15.89 45.40 31.37
N SER A 38 -15.25 46.08 30.39
CA SER A 38 -15.23 47.54 30.30
C SER A 38 -16.55 48.15 29.83
N LEU A 39 -17.36 47.41 29.07
CA LEU A 39 -18.67 47.84 28.60
C LEU A 39 -19.77 47.61 29.64
N GLY A 40 -19.48 46.89 30.74
CA GLY A 40 -20.41 46.66 31.84
C GLY A 40 -21.68 45.93 31.41
N ILE A 41 -21.54 44.99 30.46
CA ILE A 41 -22.68 44.22 29.94
C ILE A 41 -22.97 43.07 30.90
N ASP A 42 -24.21 42.98 31.41
CA ASP A 42 -24.63 41.90 32.29
C ASP A 42 -24.59 40.54 31.57
N ASP A 43 -24.22 39.48 32.30
CA ASP A 43 -24.06 38.11 31.79
C ASP A 43 -25.33 37.55 31.12
N ASP A 44 -26.50 38.09 31.49
CA ASP A 44 -27.81 37.67 31.00
C ASP A 44 -28.26 38.39 29.71
N GLN A 45 -27.46 39.33 29.17
CA GLN A 45 -27.82 40.07 27.97
C GLN A 45 -27.18 39.50 26.69
N PRO A 46 -27.99 39.17 25.66
CA PRO A 46 -27.45 38.75 24.37
C PRO A 46 -26.81 39.93 23.65
N ILE A 47 -25.55 39.75 23.25
CA ILE A 47 -24.79 40.78 22.56
C ILE A 47 -24.80 40.52 21.05
N GLU A 48 -25.36 41.45 20.29
CA GLU A 48 -25.34 41.42 18.82
C GLU A 48 -24.46 42.54 18.28
N HIS A 49 -23.17 42.25 18.11
CA HIS A 49 -22.20 43.21 17.55
C HIS A 49 -21.43 42.63 16.36
N LYS A 50 -21.47 43.35 15.24
CA LYS A 50 -20.77 42.97 13.99
C LYS A 50 -19.26 42.75 14.19
N ILE A 51 -18.65 43.46 15.14
CA ILE A 51 -17.21 43.32 15.46
C ILE A 51 -16.95 41.94 16.06
N LEU A 52 -17.78 41.49 17.01
CA LEU A 52 -17.66 40.16 17.63
C LEU A 52 -17.88 39.05 16.60
N THR A 53 -18.87 39.20 15.72
CA THR A 53 -19.08 38.24 14.61
C THR A 53 -17.85 38.10 13.71
N LYS A 54 -17.19 39.22 13.35
CA LYS A 54 -15.95 39.19 12.55
C LYS A 54 -14.78 38.54 13.28
N GLN A 55 -14.66 38.75 14.60
CA GLN A 55 -13.62 38.11 15.41
C GLN A 55 -13.84 36.59 15.50
N ILE A 56 -15.09 36.15 15.68
CA ILE A 56 -15.44 34.72 15.65
C ILE A 56 -15.12 34.12 14.27
N GLU A 57 -15.44 34.81 13.18
CA GLU A 57 -15.10 34.37 11.82
C GLU A 57 -13.57 34.24 11.62
N GLN A 58 -12.79 35.20 12.13
CA GLN A 58 -11.32 35.15 12.08
C GLN A 58 -10.76 33.98 12.90
N ALA A 59 -11.30 33.74 14.10
CA ALA A 59 -10.96 32.60 14.93
C ALA A 59 -11.25 31.28 14.20
N GLN A 60 -12.44 31.14 13.59
CA GLN A 60 -12.78 29.96 12.80
C GLN A 60 -11.83 29.75 11.62
N LYS A 61 -11.54 30.79 10.83
CA LYS A 61 -10.55 30.70 9.73
C LYS A 61 -9.17 30.27 10.22
N LYS A 62 -8.76 30.72 11.40
CA LYS A 62 -7.47 30.31 11.99
C LYS A 62 -7.48 28.85 12.40
N VAL A 63 -8.56 28.36 13.03
CA VAL A 63 -8.75 26.93 13.36
C VAL A 63 -8.73 26.07 12.10
N GLU A 64 -9.47 26.50 11.07
CA GLU A 64 -9.49 25.83 9.77
C GLU A 64 -8.11 25.79 9.13
N GLY A 65 -7.34 26.88 9.24
CA GLY A 65 -5.94 26.95 8.81
C GLY A 65 -5.05 25.93 9.54
N ILE A 66 -5.11 25.88 10.87
CA ILE A 66 -4.35 24.91 11.68
C ILE A 66 -4.70 23.47 11.31
N ASN A 67 -5.99 23.17 11.16
CA ASN A 67 -6.47 21.85 10.75
C ASN A 67 -6.01 21.51 9.32
N PHE A 68 -6.06 22.47 8.41
CA PHE A 68 -5.58 22.31 7.05
C PHE A 68 -4.08 22.03 7.02
N ASP A 69 -3.28 22.79 7.76
CA ASP A 69 -1.82 22.60 7.84
C ASP A 69 -1.48 21.23 8.45
N THR A 70 -2.18 20.82 9.51
CA THR A 70 -2.01 19.49 10.11
C THR A 70 -2.32 18.38 9.10
N ARG A 71 -3.44 18.48 8.38
CA ARG A 71 -3.81 17.49 7.34
C ARG A 71 -2.83 17.49 6.18
N LYS A 72 -2.35 18.66 5.76
CA LYS A 72 -1.35 18.81 4.72
C LYS A 72 -0.05 18.13 5.14
N HIS A 73 0.39 18.32 6.38
CA HIS A 73 1.56 17.62 6.90
C HIS A 73 1.38 16.11 6.87
N VAL A 74 0.27 15.58 7.41
CA VAL A 74 -0.02 14.13 7.37
C VAL A 74 -0.01 13.59 5.93
N LEU A 75 -0.69 14.28 5.01
CA LEU A 75 -0.74 13.91 3.60
C LEU A 75 0.67 13.84 2.97
N GLN A 76 1.57 14.76 3.32
CA GLN A 76 2.92 14.77 2.76
C GLN A 76 3.77 13.55 3.17
N TYR A 77 3.53 12.98 4.36
CA TYR A 77 4.17 11.72 4.78
C TYR A 77 3.52 10.52 4.09
N ASP A 78 2.19 10.51 4.02
CA ASP A 78 1.41 9.45 3.37
C ASP A 78 1.69 9.37 1.87
N ASP A 79 1.93 10.50 1.19
CA ASP A 79 2.27 10.56 -0.23
C ASP A 79 3.52 9.73 -0.58
N VAL A 80 4.50 9.65 0.33
CA VAL A 80 5.71 8.82 0.14
C VAL A 80 5.33 7.34 0.13
N MET A 81 4.59 6.90 1.14
CA MET A 81 4.11 5.52 1.26
C MET A 81 3.17 5.12 0.12
N ASN A 82 2.31 6.04 -0.32
CA ASN A 82 1.38 5.78 -1.42
C ASN A 82 2.14 5.52 -2.73
N LYS A 83 3.16 6.31 -3.05
CA LYS A 83 4.00 6.08 -4.24
C LYS A 83 4.73 4.73 -4.19
N GLN A 84 5.31 4.39 -3.04
CA GLN A 84 5.97 3.09 -2.85
C GLN A 84 4.98 1.94 -3.00
N ARG A 85 3.78 2.06 -2.40
CA ARG A 85 2.70 1.07 -2.52
C ARG A 85 2.26 0.88 -3.97
N GLU A 86 2.11 1.96 -4.73
CA GLU A 86 1.74 1.88 -6.15
C GLU A 86 2.75 1.04 -6.94
N ILE A 87 4.06 1.25 -6.70
CA ILE A 87 5.13 0.48 -7.35
C ILE A 87 5.06 -1.01 -6.96
N ILE A 88 5.01 -1.31 -5.66
CA ILE A 88 4.97 -2.70 -5.17
C ILE A 88 3.71 -3.43 -5.67
N TYR A 89 2.55 -2.77 -5.62
CA TYR A 89 1.29 -3.39 -6.05
C TYR A 89 1.20 -3.54 -7.56
N ALA A 90 1.83 -2.66 -8.34
CA ALA A 90 1.96 -2.85 -9.78
C ALA A 90 2.79 -4.09 -10.10
N GLN A 91 3.94 -4.27 -9.44
CA GLN A 91 4.76 -5.47 -9.63
C GLN A 91 4.05 -6.74 -9.17
N ARG A 92 3.44 -6.73 -7.98
CA ARG A 92 2.66 -7.84 -7.45
C ARG A 92 1.51 -8.25 -8.38
N ARG A 93 0.87 -7.28 -9.05
CA ARG A 93 -0.20 -7.56 -10.00
C ARG A 93 0.29 -8.31 -11.23
N LYS A 94 1.42 -7.90 -11.82
CA LYS A 94 2.04 -8.61 -12.97
C LYS A 94 2.28 -10.08 -12.67
N VAL A 95 2.78 -10.34 -11.46
CA VAL A 95 3.04 -11.70 -10.95
C VAL A 95 1.74 -12.52 -10.81
N LEU A 96 0.63 -11.90 -10.38
CA LEU A 96 -0.67 -12.54 -10.24
C LEU A 96 -1.41 -12.75 -11.57
N GLU A 97 -1.23 -11.86 -12.54
CA GLU A 97 -1.82 -11.94 -13.88
C GLU A 97 -1.19 -13.06 -14.73
N GLY A 98 -0.10 -13.65 -14.24
CA GLY A 98 0.48 -14.86 -14.78
C GLY A 98 1.48 -14.61 -15.91
N GLU A 99 2.07 -13.43 -15.94
CA GLU A 99 3.20 -13.10 -16.81
C GLU A 99 4.37 -14.08 -16.57
N ASN A 100 5.16 -14.32 -17.63
CA ASN A 100 6.38 -15.13 -17.51
C ASN A 100 7.44 -14.32 -16.76
N LEU A 101 7.89 -14.83 -15.61
CA LEU A 101 8.82 -14.14 -14.72
C LEU A 101 10.30 -14.46 -15.01
N LYS A 102 10.62 -15.34 -15.97
CA LYS A 102 12.01 -15.74 -16.28
C LYS A 102 12.91 -14.54 -16.45
N GLU A 103 12.50 -13.64 -17.34
CA GLU A 103 13.28 -12.48 -17.73
C GLU A 103 13.50 -11.56 -16.52
N SER A 104 12.46 -11.29 -15.74
CA SER A 104 12.56 -10.50 -14.52
C SER A 104 13.48 -11.15 -13.48
N ILE A 105 13.43 -12.47 -13.29
CA ILE A 105 14.33 -13.17 -12.37
C ILE A 105 15.78 -13.07 -12.85
N LEU A 106 16.04 -13.28 -14.14
CA LEU A 106 17.39 -13.16 -14.70
C LEU A 106 17.91 -11.72 -14.65
N GLU A 107 17.05 -10.70 -14.82
CA GLU A 107 17.39 -9.31 -14.58
C GLU A 107 17.80 -9.06 -13.12
N MET A 108 17.07 -9.62 -12.15
CA MET A 108 17.45 -9.53 -10.73
C MET A 108 18.81 -10.16 -10.47
N VAL A 109 19.07 -11.34 -11.04
CA VAL A 109 20.37 -12.02 -10.95
C VAL A 109 21.48 -11.12 -11.51
N LYS A 110 21.26 -10.54 -12.71
CA LYS A 110 22.22 -9.63 -13.34
C LYS A 110 22.51 -8.42 -12.45
N SER A 111 21.48 -7.74 -11.95
CA SER A 111 21.65 -6.57 -11.07
C SER A 111 22.39 -6.90 -9.77
N ILE A 112 22.15 -8.08 -9.18
CA ILE A 112 22.89 -8.55 -8.00
C ILE A 112 24.37 -8.76 -8.34
N ILE A 113 24.67 -9.39 -9.47
CA ILE A 113 26.06 -9.64 -9.92
C ILE A 113 26.77 -8.32 -10.19
N GLU A 114 26.19 -7.41 -10.98
CA GLU A 114 26.79 -6.11 -11.31
C GLU A 114 27.08 -5.29 -10.04
N ARG A 115 26.13 -5.23 -9.10
CA ARG A 115 26.33 -4.53 -7.83
C ARG A 115 27.48 -5.14 -7.02
N ASN A 116 27.55 -6.46 -6.92
CA ASN A 116 28.61 -7.12 -6.19
C ASN A 116 29.97 -6.95 -6.89
N VAL A 117 30.03 -7.06 -8.21
CA VAL A 117 31.25 -6.76 -8.97
C VAL A 117 31.71 -5.33 -8.68
N GLU A 118 30.81 -4.34 -8.68
CA GLU A 118 31.19 -2.96 -8.35
C GLU A 118 31.75 -2.83 -6.93
N ILE A 119 31.12 -3.45 -5.93
CA ILE A 119 31.55 -3.41 -4.52
C ILE A 119 32.96 -4.02 -4.35
N TYR A 120 33.20 -5.21 -4.91
CA TYR A 120 34.47 -5.94 -4.72
C TYR A 120 35.61 -5.44 -5.63
N THR A 121 35.30 -4.59 -6.61
CA THR A 121 36.29 -3.94 -7.50
C THR A 121 36.49 -2.45 -7.23
N ALA A 122 35.72 -1.84 -6.31
CA ALA A 122 35.77 -0.41 -6.02
C ALA A 122 37.14 0.10 -5.52
N GLY A 123 37.94 -0.77 -4.91
CA GLY A 123 39.21 -0.43 -4.29
C GLY A 123 40.33 -0.05 -5.27
N SER A 124 40.25 -0.45 -6.54
CA SER A 124 41.30 -0.19 -7.52
C SER A 124 40.80 -0.17 -8.97
N LYS A 125 41.53 0.56 -9.82
CA LYS A 125 41.33 0.55 -11.27
C LYS A 125 42.03 -0.63 -11.95
N TYR A 126 42.92 -1.32 -11.23
CA TYR A 126 43.73 -2.41 -11.78
C TYR A 126 43.08 -3.76 -11.45
N PRO A 127 42.81 -4.62 -12.45
CA PRO A 127 42.17 -5.92 -12.24
C PRO A 127 42.95 -6.85 -11.30
N GLU A 128 44.28 -6.71 -11.26
CA GLU A 128 45.16 -7.48 -10.37
C GLU A 128 44.91 -7.22 -8.87
N GLU A 129 44.35 -6.07 -8.53
CA GLU A 129 44.08 -5.65 -7.15
C GLU A 129 42.63 -5.92 -6.72
N TRP A 130 41.80 -6.49 -7.60
CA TRP A 130 40.40 -6.79 -7.30
C TRP A 130 40.25 -8.00 -6.39
N ASP A 131 39.33 -7.93 -5.42
CA ASP A 131 39.00 -9.06 -4.55
C ASP A 131 38.02 -10.02 -5.23
N ILE A 132 38.45 -10.61 -6.35
CA ILE A 132 37.68 -11.58 -7.14
C ILE A 132 37.33 -12.80 -6.28
N LYS A 133 38.24 -13.21 -5.39
CA LYS A 133 38.02 -14.34 -4.51
C LYS A 133 36.91 -14.06 -3.49
N GLY A 134 36.90 -12.88 -2.87
CA GLY A 134 35.85 -12.43 -1.96
C GLY A 134 34.50 -12.33 -2.66
N LEU A 135 34.47 -11.75 -3.86
CA LEU A 135 33.29 -11.69 -4.72
C LEU A 135 32.71 -13.07 -4.99
N LEU A 136 33.52 -14.00 -5.49
CA LEU A 136 33.06 -15.35 -5.83
C LEU A 136 32.57 -16.11 -4.60
N ASN A 137 33.28 -16.02 -3.47
CA ASN A 137 32.81 -16.64 -2.22
C ASN A 137 31.44 -16.09 -1.79
N HIS A 138 31.25 -14.78 -1.88
CA HIS A 138 29.97 -14.16 -1.54
C HIS A 138 28.84 -14.65 -2.45
N LEU A 139 29.08 -14.73 -3.77
CA LEU A 139 28.09 -15.22 -4.73
C LEU A 139 27.82 -16.72 -4.59
N TYR A 140 28.83 -17.53 -4.26
CA TYR A 140 28.66 -18.96 -3.96
C TYR A 140 27.79 -19.18 -2.72
N ASP A 141 28.02 -18.41 -1.65
CA ASP A 141 27.19 -18.48 -0.44
C ASP A 141 25.76 -17.97 -0.69
N MET A 142 25.58 -17.09 -1.67
CA MET A 142 24.28 -16.49 -1.99
C MET A 142 23.41 -17.36 -2.90
N PHE A 143 23.93 -17.81 -4.04
CA PHE A 143 23.12 -18.54 -5.02
C PHE A 143 23.88 -19.42 -6.03
N LEU A 144 25.21 -19.30 -6.17
CA LEU A 144 25.98 -20.08 -7.15
C LEU A 144 26.54 -21.38 -6.56
N GLU A 145 26.62 -22.44 -7.38
CA GLU A 145 27.37 -23.65 -7.01
C GLU A 145 28.86 -23.31 -6.76
N LYS A 146 29.45 -23.89 -5.71
CA LYS A 146 30.84 -23.62 -5.32
C LYS A 146 31.82 -24.01 -6.43
N ASP A 147 32.80 -23.15 -6.68
CA ASP A 147 33.86 -23.33 -7.68
C ASP A 147 33.33 -23.49 -9.13
N SER A 148 32.09 -23.07 -9.42
CA SER A 148 31.46 -23.24 -10.74
C SER A 148 31.92 -22.21 -11.78
N VAL A 149 32.35 -21.03 -11.32
CA VAL A 149 32.75 -19.93 -12.20
C VAL A 149 34.21 -20.10 -12.60
N VAL A 150 34.46 -20.18 -13.90
CA VAL A 150 35.81 -20.25 -14.47
C VAL A 150 36.12 -18.95 -15.18
N ILE A 151 37.13 -18.23 -14.70
CA ILE A 151 37.63 -17.00 -15.33
C ILE A 151 38.86 -17.36 -16.16
N ASP A 152 38.63 -17.63 -17.45
CA ASP A 152 39.68 -17.95 -18.43
C ASP A 152 39.93 -16.76 -19.37
N VAL A 153 40.25 -15.61 -18.77
CA VAL A 153 40.55 -14.37 -19.49
C VAL A 153 41.86 -13.80 -18.97
N ASP A 154 42.65 -13.25 -19.89
CA ASP A 154 43.88 -12.52 -19.54
C ASP A 154 43.55 -11.35 -18.61
N ILE A 155 44.28 -11.23 -17.50
CA ILE A 155 43.98 -10.26 -16.43
C ILE A 155 44.06 -8.81 -16.95
N ASP A 156 44.91 -8.57 -17.94
CA ASP A 156 45.07 -7.29 -18.62
C ASP A 156 43.86 -6.88 -19.49
N ARG A 157 42.98 -7.83 -19.81
CA ARG A 157 41.74 -7.63 -20.58
C ARG A 157 40.48 -7.78 -19.74
N LEU A 158 40.62 -8.05 -18.46
CA LEU A 158 39.51 -8.19 -17.56
C LEU A 158 39.01 -6.80 -17.17
N ASP A 159 37.83 -6.42 -17.64
CA ASP A 159 37.09 -5.28 -17.12
C ASP A 159 35.90 -5.74 -16.27
N LYS A 160 35.22 -4.78 -15.63
CA LYS A 160 34.09 -5.07 -14.72
C LYS A 160 32.92 -5.69 -15.46
N ASP A 161 32.65 -5.24 -16.68
CA ASP A 161 31.52 -5.70 -17.48
C ASP A 161 31.76 -7.14 -17.94
N VAL A 162 32.98 -7.45 -18.41
CA VAL A 162 33.42 -8.81 -18.78
C VAL A 162 33.34 -9.74 -17.56
N LEU A 163 33.79 -9.30 -16.39
CA LEU A 163 33.69 -10.10 -15.17
C LEU A 163 32.24 -10.39 -14.79
N ALA A 164 31.37 -9.37 -14.85
CA ALA A 164 29.94 -9.53 -14.58
C ALA A 164 29.28 -10.49 -15.58
N ASP A 165 29.60 -10.37 -16.87
CA ASP A 165 29.06 -11.23 -17.92
C ASP A 165 29.48 -12.69 -17.74
N ILE A 166 30.75 -12.98 -17.42
CA ILE A 166 31.22 -14.35 -17.14
C ILE A 166 30.44 -14.99 -15.99
N ILE A 167 30.26 -14.26 -14.90
CA ILE A 167 29.52 -14.73 -13.73
C ILE A 167 28.03 -14.92 -14.08
N TYR A 168 27.47 -13.98 -14.84
CA TYR A 168 26.07 -14.02 -15.26
C TYR A 168 25.77 -15.20 -16.19
N GLU A 169 26.66 -15.51 -17.14
CA GLU A 169 26.52 -16.69 -18.01
C GLU A 169 26.47 -18.00 -17.21
N GLU A 170 27.30 -18.13 -16.17
CA GLU A 170 27.27 -19.30 -15.29
C GLU A 170 25.99 -19.33 -14.44
N ALA A 171 25.52 -18.18 -13.95
CA ALA A 171 24.25 -18.08 -13.24
C ALA A 171 23.04 -18.48 -14.10
N VAL A 172 23.04 -18.08 -15.38
CA VAL A 172 22.01 -18.47 -16.36
C VAL A 172 22.08 -19.98 -16.61
N ARG A 173 23.27 -20.54 -16.80
CA ARG A 173 23.46 -21.98 -16.99
C ARG A 173 22.89 -22.80 -15.83
N GLN A 174 23.14 -22.39 -14.60
CA GLN A 174 22.59 -23.06 -13.40
C GLN A 174 21.07 -22.93 -13.32
N TYR A 175 20.53 -21.76 -13.66
CA TYR A 175 19.09 -21.56 -13.74
C TYR A 175 18.46 -22.48 -14.80
N GLU A 176 19.03 -22.58 -16.00
CA GLU A 176 18.51 -23.42 -17.08
C GLU A 176 18.59 -24.91 -16.75
N LYS A 177 19.69 -25.36 -16.14
CA LYS A 177 19.83 -26.72 -15.60
C LYS A 177 18.70 -27.03 -14.62
N LYS A 178 18.42 -26.10 -13.69
CA LYS A 178 17.34 -26.24 -12.73
C LYS A 178 15.95 -26.22 -13.39
N GLU A 179 15.71 -25.32 -14.35
CA GLU A 179 14.47 -25.29 -15.11
C GLU A 179 14.23 -26.61 -15.87
N ALA A 180 15.28 -27.21 -16.44
CA ALA A 180 15.21 -28.50 -17.12
C ALA A 180 14.91 -29.67 -16.16
N GLU A 181 15.43 -29.64 -14.93
CA GLU A 181 15.17 -30.65 -13.90
C GLU A 181 13.74 -30.59 -13.33
N ILE A 182 13.21 -29.37 -13.17
CA ILE A 182 11.89 -29.09 -12.58
C ILE A 182 10.78 -29.19 -13.64
N GLY A 183 11.07 -28.75 -14.86
CA GLY A 183 10.11 -28.53 -15.92
C GLY A 183 9.61 -27.07 -15.95
N PRO A 184 9.41 -26.50 -17.16
CA PRO A 184 9.16 -25.07 -17.33
C PRO A 184 7.87 -24.60 -16.64
N GLU A 185 6.75 -25.33 -16.77
CA GLU A 185 5.48 -24.92 -16.16
C GLU A 185 5.54 -24.86 -14.63
N GLN A 186 6.18 -25.85 -14.00
CA GLN A 186 6.36 -25.88 -12.55
C GLN A 186 7.34 -24.81 -12.10
N MET A 187 8.40 -24.55 -12.86
CA MET A 187 9.35 -23.47 -12.56
C MET A 187 8.65 -22.11 -12.52
N ARG A 188 7.76 -21.80 -13.48
CA ARG A 188 6.99 -20.53 -13.48
C ARG A 188 6.10 -20.40 -12.24
N GLU A 189 5.50 -21.49 -11.78
CA GLU A 189 4.67 -21.45 -10.57
C GLU A 189 5.53 -21.27 -9.31
N ILE A 190 6.70 -21.91 -9.24
CA ILE A 190 7.65 -21.75 -8.14
C ILE A 190 8.14 -20.30 -8.07
N GLU A 191 8.55 -19.71 -9.19
CA GLU A 191 8.95 -18.29 -9.26
C GLU A 191 7.87 -17.38 -8.72
N ARG A 192 6.61 -17.60 -9.14
CA ARG A 192 5.48 -16.82 -8.70
C ARG A 192 5.27 -16.93 -7.19
N ILE A 193 5.27 -18.15 -6.66
CA ILE A 193 5.06 -18.40 -5.23
C ILE A 193 6.19 -17.78 -4.40
N VAL A 194 7.45 -17.99 -4.81
CA VAL A 194 8.62 -17.45 -4.10
C VAL A 194 8.59 -15.93 -4.13
N LEU A 195 8.45 -15.31 -5.30
CA LEU A 195 8.46 -13.86 -5.43
C LEU A 195 7.31 -13.21 -4.66
N LEU A 196 6.08 -13.74 -4.76
CA LEU A 196 4.94 -13.20 -4.00
C LEU A 196 5.18 -13.29 -2.50
N ARG A 197 5.68 -14.42 -2.01
CA ARG A 197 5.94 -14.62 -0.58
C ARG A 197 7.02 -13.67 -0.08
N VAL A 198 8.11 -13.49 -0.83
CA VAL A 198 9.21 -12.60 -0.47
C VAL A 198 8.71 -11.14 -0.47
N VAL A 199 8.02 -10.70 -1.53
CA VAL A 199 7.44 -9.35 -1.61
C VAL A 199 6.48 -9.09 -0.46
N ASP A 200 5.54 -9.99 -0.20
CA ASP A 200 4.52 -9.80 0.86
C ASP A 200 5.16 -9.71 2.26
N THR A 201 6.21 -10.51 2.51
CA THR A 201 6.94 -10.48 3.80
C THR A 201 7.73 -9.17 3.94
N LYS A 202 8.59 -8.85 2.97
CA LYS A 202 9.46 -7.67 3.03
C LYS A 202 8.68 -6.36 3.02
N TRP A 203 7.56 -6.31 2.29
CA TRP A 203 6.70 -5.13 2.27
C TRP A 203 5.98 -4.91 3.62
N MET A 204 5.61 -5.98 4.32
CA MET A 204 5.04 -5.87 5.66
C MET A 204 6.07 -5.29 6.64
N ASP A 205 7.29 -5.83 6.63
CA ASP A 205 8.39 -5.33 7.47
C ASP A 205 8.67 -3.85 7.16
N HIS A 206 8.74 -3.47 5.88
CA HIS A 206 8.96 -2.09 5.44
C HIS A 206 7.86 -1.12 5.90
N ILE A 207 6.59 -1.53 5.89
CA ILE A 207 5.48 -0.69 6.41
C ILE A 207 5.69 -0.39 7.89
N ASP A 208 6.07 -1.39 8.67
CA ASP A 208 6.31 -1.24 10.10
C ASP A 208 7.52 -0.33 10.37
N GLU A 209 8.61 -0.52 9.63
CA GLU A 209 9.80 0.34 9.72
C GLU A 209 9.48 1.80 9.33
N MET A 210 8.64 2.00 8.31
CA MET A 210 8.20 3.32 7.87
C MET A 210 7.30 4.02 8.90
N ASP A 211 6.44 3.28 9.61
CA ASP A 211 5.65 3.86 10.71
C ASP A 211 6.56 4.25 11.88
N GLN A 212 7.54 3.41 12.23
CA GLN A 212 8.55 3.74 13.25
C GLN A 212 9.37 4.98 12.85
N LEU A 213 9.82 5.06 11.60
CA LEU A 213 10.53 6.23 11.08
C LEU A 213 9.67 7.49 11.21
N ARG A 214 8.39 7.42 10.83
CA ARG A 214 7.46 8.56 10.93
C ARG A 214 7.28 9.02 12.38
N GLN A 215 7.18 8.10 13.34
CA GLN A 215 7.07 8.44 14.77
C GLN A 215 8.37 9.04 15.32
N GLY A 216 9.53 8.54 14.88
CA GLY A 216 10.85 8.94 15.37
C GLY A 216 11.43 10.20 14.71
N ILE A 217 11.01 10.56 13.49
CA ILE A 217 11.63 11.66 12.72
C ILE A 217 11.49 13.02 13.40
N GLY A 218 10.47 13.21 14.23
CA GLY A 218 10.28 14.43 15.02
C GLY A 218 11.47 14.74 15.93
N LEU A 219 12.22 13.72 16.38
CA LEU A 219 13.44 13.91 17.18
C LEU A 219 14.62 14.44 16.36
N ARG A 220 14.59 14.34 15.02
CA ARG A 220 15.63 14.95 14.16
C ARG A 220 15.42 16.45 13.95
N ALA A 221 14.23 16.98 14.25
CA ALA A 221 13.92 18.41 14.17
C ALA A 221 14.81 19.27 15.10
N TYR A 222 15.39 18.68 16.15
CA TYR A 222 16.31 19.36 17.06
C TYR A 222 17.61 19.82 16.37
N GLY A 223 17.96 19.25 15.21
CA GLY A 223 19.13 19.63 14.41
C GLY A 223 18.89 20.78 13.43
N GLN A 224 17.77 21.51 13.52
CA GLN A 224 17.36 22.56 12.55
C GLN A 224 17.18 22.06 11.11
N VAL A 225 16.98 20.76 10.92
CA VAL A 225 16.67 20.17 9.62
C VAL A 225 15.17 19.95 9.51
N ASP A 226 14.60 20.19 8.32
CA ASP A 226 13.18 19.92 8.04
C ASP A 226 12.92 18.39 8.13
N PRO A 227 12.10 17.93 9.10
CA PRO A 227 11.82 16.51 9.29
C PRO A 227 11.20 15.83 8.07
N LEU A 228 10.41 16.56 7.28
CA LEU A 228 9.77 15.99 6.09
C LEU A 228 10.80 15.68 5.00
N ILE A 229 11.81 16.54 4.85
CA ILE A 229 12.88 16.32 3.87
C ILE A 229 13.72 15.12 4.28
N GLU A 230 14.11 15.03 5.55
CA GLU A 230 14.87 13.90 6.06
C GLU A 230 14.07 12.59 6.01
N TYR A 231 12.78 12.62 6.36
CA TYR A 231 11.89 11.48 6.20
C TYR A 231 11.90 10.98 4.76
N LYS A 232 11.76 11.87 3.78
CA LYS A 232 11.74 11.49 2.35
C LYS A 232 13.04 10.84 1.89
N LYS A 233 14.19 11.32 2.37
CA LYS A 233 15.50 10.74 2.03
C LYS A 233 15.64 9.34 2.62
N ILE A 234 15.46 9.20 3.94
CA ILE A 234 15.60 7.92 4.63
C ILE A 234 14.58 6.91 4.10
N ALA A 235 13.34 7.35 3.84
CA ALA A 235 12.31 6.50 3.25
C ALA A 235 12.64 6.04 1.83
N PHE A 236 13.39 6.83 1.06
CA PHE A 236 13.88 6.45 -0.25
C PHE A 236 14.97 5.39 -0.13
N ASP A 237 15.97 5.63 0.72
CA ASP A 237 17.06 4.68 0.98
C ASP A 237 16.51 3.33 1.47
N MET A 238 15.60 3.34 2.45
CA MET A 238 14.93 2.14 2.95
C MET A 238 14.13 1.41 1.86
N PHE A 239 13.55 2.15 0.91
CA PHE A 239 12.84 1.54 -0.20
C PHE A 239 13.79 0.91 -1.22
N GLU A 240 14.94 1.51 -1.48
CA GLU A 240 15.98 0.88 -2.31
C GLU A 240 16.49 -0.41 -1.64
N ASP A 241 16.75 -0.37 -0.33
CA ASP A 241 17.15 -1.54 0.46
C ASP A 241 16.08 -2.65 0.45
N LEU A 242 14.80 -2.27 0.52
CA LEU A 242 13.67 -3.19 0.37
C LEU A 242 13.71 -3.89 -0.99
N ILE A 243 13.84 -3.12 -2.08
CA ILE A 243 13.87 -3.68 -3.44
C ILE A 243 15.07 -4.62 -3.59
N GLN A 244 16.25 -4.21 -3.14
CA GLN A 244 17.44 -5.04 -3.12
C GLN A 244 17.21 -6.35 -2.33
N SER A 245 16.65 -6.26 -1.13
CA SER A 245 16.38 -7.41 -0.27
C SER A 245 15.39 -8.38 -0.91
N ILE A 246 14.37 -7.87 -1.61
CA ILE A 246 13.42 -8.70 -2.37
C ILE A 246 14.13 -9.46 -3.48
N GLN A 247 15.00 -8.79 -4.24
CA GLN A 247 15.76 -9.42 -5.33
C GLN A 247 16.67 -10.53 -4.79
N GLU A 248 17.46 -10.22 -3.75
CA GLU A 248 18.42 -11.15 -3.15
C GLU A 248 17.73 -12.38 -2.57
N ASP A 249 16.68 -12.20 -1.76
CA ASP A 249 15.96 -13.33 -1.17
C ASP A 249 15.26 -14.16 -2.23
N THR A 250 14.65 -13.53 -3.25
CA THR A 250 14.01 -14.25 -4.36
C THR A 250 15.01 -15.14 -5.10
N VAL A 251 16.15 -14.58 -5.51
CA VAL A 251 17.21 -15.32 -6.22
C VAL A 251 17.75 -16.43 -5.32
N LYS A 252 18.08 -16.12 -4.06
CA LYS A 252 18.58 -17.10 -3.10
C LYS A 252 17.63 -18.28 -2.94
N PHE A 253 16.34 -18.04 -2.73
CA PHE A 253 15.35 -19.11 -2.58
C PHE A 253 15.22 -19.97 -3.84
N LEU A 254 15.20 -19.36 -5.03
CA LEU A 254 15.05 -20.09 -6.29
C LEU A 254 16.27 -20.97 -6.58
N TYR A 255 17.48 -20.45 -6.38
CA TYR A 255 18.70 -21.20 -6.64
C TYR A 255 18.98 -22.29 -5.58
N HIS A 256 18.42 -22.15 -4.36
CA HIS A 256 18.53 -23.16 -3.31
C HIS A 256 17.37 -24.17 -3.25
N ILE A 257 16.29 -23.97 -4.02
CA ILE A 257 15.15 -24.90 -3.95
C ILE A 257 15.58 -26.31 -4.36
N GLN A 258 15.27 -27.28 -3.49
CA GLN A 258 15.42 -28.70 -3.74
C GLN A 258 14.02 -29.29 -3.92
N ILE A 259 13.70 -29.78 -5.11
CA ILE A 259 12.41 -30.43 -5.34
C ILE A 259 12.48 -31.88 -4.88
N ASN A 260 11.75 -32.19 -3.82
CA ASN A 260 11.37 -33.58 -3.54
C ASN A 260 10.28 -33.98 -4.52
N LYS A 261 10.63 -34.86 -5.47
CA LYS A 261 9.72 -35.35 -6.54
C LYS A 261 8.41 -35.97 -6.01
N ASP A 262 8.36 -36.36 -4.74
CA ASP A 262 7.21 -37.01 -4.11
C ASP A 262 6.13 -36.04 -3.59
N ASN A 263 6.43 -34.75 -3.42
CA ASN A 263 5.47 -33.75 -2.94
C ASN A 263 5.12 -32.79 -4.08
N MET A 264 4.23 -33.22 -4.97
CA MET A 264 3.60 -32.31 -5.93
C MET A 264 2.90 -31.20 -5.15
N ILE A 265 3.38 -29.97 -5.29
CA ILE A 265 2.80 -28.77 -4.68
C ILE A 265 1.39 -28.62 -5.25
N GLN A 266 0.38 -29.13 -4.53
CA GLN A 266 -1.01 -28.79 -4.82
C GLN A 266 -1.21 -27.33 -4.45
N ARG A 267 -1.60 -26.54 -5.44
CA ARG A 267 -1.91 -25.14 -5.30
C ARG A 267 -3.14 -25.01 -4.39
N GLU A 268 -2.92 -24.83 -3.09
CA GLU A 268 -3.94 -24.24 -2.23
C GLU A 268 -4.10 -22.79 -2.72
N GLN A 269 -5.29 -22.43 -3.19
CA GLN A 269 -5.58 -21.04 -3.58
C GLN A 269 -5.47 -20.16 -2.34
N VAL A 270 -4.29 -19.61 -2.09
CA VAL A 270 -4.07 -18.71 -0.96
C VAL A 270 -4.71 -17.37 -1.33
N ALA A 271 -5.86 -17.14 -0.70
CA ALA A 271 -6.65 -15.91 -0.73
C ALA A 271 -7.15 -15.45 -2.11
N LYS A 272 -8.48 -15.53 -2.28
CA LYS A 272 -9.17 -14.59 -3.17
C LYS A 272 -8.76 -13.17 -2.76
N PRO A 273 -8.39 -12.27 -3.69
CA PRO A 273 -8.06 -10.91 -3.33
C PRO A 273 -9.25 -10.31 -2.59
N VAL A 274 -9.10 -10.12 -1.28
CA VAL A 274 -10.03 -9.34 -0.50
C VAL A 274 -9.81 -7.91 -0.97
N SER A 275 -10.64 -7.49 -1.91
CA SER A 275 -10.74 -6.10 -2.30
C SER A 275 -10.95 -5.29 -1.02
N THR A 276 -10.02 -4.41 -0.67
CA THR A 276 -10.10 -3.50 0.49
C THR A 276 -11.13 -2.39 0.31
N ASN A 277 -12.01 -2.50 -0.70
CA ASN A 277 -13.23 -1.71 -0.78
C ASN A 277 -14.34 -2.48 -0.05
N VAL A 278 -14.50 -2.15 1.23
CA VAL A 278 -15.71 -2.45 1.99
C VAL A 278 -16.83 -1.58 1.42
N ASP A 279 -17.32 -1.93 0.23
CA ASP A 279 -18.54 -1.39 -0.39
C ASP A 279 -19.00 -2.30 -1.56
N ALA A 280 -18.83 -3.62 -1.40
CA ALA A 280 -19.55 -4.59 -2.20
C ALA A 280 -20.83 -4.98 -1.45
N GLU A 281 -21.77 -4.04 -1.32
CA GLU A 281 -23.17 -4.42 -1.15
C GLU A 281 -23.52 -5.33 -2.33
N GLU A 282 -23.72 -6.61 -2.04
CA GLU A 282 -24.42 -7.52 -2.93
C GLU A 282 -25.68 -6.81 -3.43
N LYS A 283 -25.71 -6.44 -4.71
CA LYS A 283 -26.93 -5.99 -5.38
C LYS A 283 -27.94 -7.13 -5.30
N LYS A 284 -28.73 -7.15 -4.23
CA LYS A 284 -29.88 -8.04 -4.06
C LYS A 284 -30.76 -7.85 -5.27
N GLN A 285 -30.82 -8.85 -6.14
CA GLN A 285 -31.76 -8.86 -7.25
C GLN A 285 -33.18 -8.83 -6.66
N PRO A 286 -34.09 -7.99 -7.19
CA PRO A 286 -35.43 -7.91 -6.67
C PRO A 286 -36.14 -9.26 -6.89
N VAL A 287 -36.55 -9.89 -5.78
CA VAL A 287 -37.37 -11.10 -5.81
C VAL A 287 -38.71 -10.74 -6.45
N VAL A 288 -38.94 -11.21 -7.67
CA VAL A 288 -40.24 -11.10 -8.34
C VAL A 288 -41.23 -11.97 -7.57
N LYS A 289 -42.03 -11.35 -6.69
CA LYS A 289 -43.20 -12.02 -6.09
C LYS A 289 -44.13 -12.47 -7.23
N GLY A 290 -44.30 -13.79 -7.38
CA GLY A 290 -45.23 -14.37 -8.34
C GLY A 290 -46.64 -13.77 -8.23
N LYS A 291 -47.38 -13.73 -9.35
CA LYS A 291 -48.73 -13.18 -9.45
C LYS A 291 -49.63 -13.71 -8.34
N LYS A 292 -50.16 -12.81 -7.50
CA LYS A 292 -51.23 -13.14 -6.53
C LYS A 292 -52.47 -13.57 -7.31
N VAL A 293 -52.89 -14.82 -7.12
CA VAL A 293 -54.12 -15.36 -7.70
C VAL A 293 -55.31 -14.57 -7.15
N GLY A 294 -56.07 -13.95 -8.04
CA GLY A 294 -57.25 -13.16 -7.70
C GLY A 294 -58.39 -14.05 -7.20
N ARG A 295 -59.26 -13.50 -6.34
CA ARG A 295 -60.36 -14.21 -5.68
C ARG A 295 -61.30 -14.96 -6.66
N ASN A 296 -61.45 -14.43 -7.89
CA ASN A 296 -62.32 -15.00 -8.93
C ASN A 296 -61.56 -15.77 -10.02
N ASP A 297 -60.23 -15.83 -9.96
CA ASP A 297 -59.39 -16.52 -10.95
C ASP A 297 -59.56 -18.04 -10.84
N PRO A 298 -59.23 -18.80 -11.91
CA PRO A 298 -59.17 -20.25 -11.86
C PRO A 298 -58.27 -20.72 -10.72
N CYS A 299 -58.75 -21.65 -9.91
CA CYS A 299 -57.98 -22.13 -8.77
C CYS A 299 -56.76 -22.93 -9.24
N PRO A 300 -55.54 -22.63 -8.76
CA PRO A 300 -54.30 -23.25 -9.23
C PRO A 300 -54.17 -24.73 -8.86
N CYS A 301 -55.07 -25.28 -8.02
CA CYS A 301 -55.12 -26.72 -7.73
C CYS A 301 -55.75 -27.58 -8.84
N GLY A 302 -56.13 -26.98 -9.97
CA GLY A 302 -56.69 -27.71 -11.11
C GLY A 302 -58.16 -28.13 -10.97
N SER A 303 -58.86 -27.66 -9.94
CA SER A 303 -60.25 -28.08 -9.64
C SER A 303 -61.33 -27.54 -10.61
N GLY A 304 -60.96 -26.69 -11.57
CA GLY A 304 -61.88 -26.01 -12.49
C GLY A 304 -62.80 -24.96 -11.85
N LYS A 305 -62.72 -24.76 -10.52
CA LYS A 305 -63.54 -23.79 -9.76
C LYS A 305 -62.79 -22.47 -9.55
N LYS A 306 -63.52 -21.37 -9.33
CA LYS A 306 -62.92 -20.06 -8.94
C LYS A 306 -62.21 -20.17 -7.57
N TYR A 307 -61.09 -19.49 -7.38
CA TYR A 307 -60.24 -19.57 -6.18
C TYR A 307 -61.02 -19.44 -4.86
N LYS A 308 -61.95 -18.47 -4.77
CA LYS A 308 -62.83 -18.27 -3.59
C LYS A 308 -63.76 -19.43 -3.23
N LYS A 309 -64.01 -20.34 -4.16
CA LYS A 309 -64.88 -21.52 -3.98
C LYS A 309 -64.06 -22.82 -3.85
N CYS A 310 -62.73 -22.71 -3.74
CA CYS A 310 -61.82 -23.85 -3.60
C CYS A 310 -60.72 -23.51 -2.58
N CYS A 311 -59.45 -23.43 -2.96
CA CYS A 311 -58.34 -23.23 -2.01
C CYS A 311 -58.41 -21.91 -1.23
N GLY A 312 -59.13 -20.91 -1.75
CA GLY A 312 -59.39 -19.64 -1.06
C GLY A 312 -60.69 -19.59 -0.25
N ALA A 313 -61.41 -20.71 -0.08
CA ALA A 313 -62.73 -20.72 0.58
C ALA A 313 -62.68 -20.45 2.09
N ASN A 314 -61.60 -20.86 2.76
CA ASN A 314 -61.41 -20.69 4.21
C ASN A 314 -60.47 -19.53 4.58
N ILE A 315 -59.98 -18.78 3.60
CA ILE A 315 -59.17 -17.58 3.85
C ILE A 315 -60.15 -16.45 4.18
N LYS A 316 -60.41 -16.25 5.47
CA LYS A 316 -61.07 -15.02 5.97
C LYS A 316 -60.07 -13.88 5.84
N TYR A 317 -60.53 -12.73 5.36
CA TYR A 317 -59.75 -11.50 5.27
C TYR A 317 -59.63 -10.84 6.63
#